data_AF-Q6MI70-F1
#
_entry.id   AF-Q6MI70-F1
#
_cell.length_a   1.000
_cell.length_b   1.000
_cell.length_c   1.000
_cell.angle_alpha   90.00
_cell.angle_beta   90.00
_cell.angle_gamma   90.00
#
_symmetry.space_group_name_H-M   'P 1'
#
loop_
_entity.id
_entity.type
_entity.pdbx_description
1 polymer ?
#
loop_
_entity_poly.entity_id
_entity_poly.type
_entity_poly.pdbx_seq_one_letter_code
_entity_poly.pdbx_strand_id
1 'polypeptide(L)'
;MKDQNGFAAILILALLPILLSGLFLVAALMGFLQLDLAMKHTCRSEGMQGQEKVRPHLEKLLSLNPKSIKLKTQWLAAQAKLAAAVASGNPAAIAAAEQRLLQVQSWRQALEARQKQLIQQSNLQLQRSHNSTRAQLYRTSRENQTRLNFLTIKTQIENESLPRLAVRPDFPDTAPTYSPEQSFELRQALAQRWQYRIALRPPLSSFLKADFGFEKACAVTLTKGPVQWKTQITKGRYSLKSVW
;
A
#
# COMPACT_ATOMS: atom_id res chain seq x y z
N MET A 1 34.36 7.12 -64.09
CA MET A 1 33.25 6.87 -63.14
C MET A 1 33.34 5.47 -62.52
N LYS A 2 34.51 5.05 -61.98
CA LYS A 2 34.73 3.66 -61.52
C LYS A 2 34.82 3.45 -59.99
N ASP A 3 34.82 4.52 -59.17
CA ASP A 3 34.98 4.41 -57.70
C ASP A 3 33.77 4.87 -56.86
N GLN A 4 32.69 5.35 -57.47
CA GLN A 4 31.51 5.81 -56.70
C GLN A 4 30.83 4.67 -55.93
N ASN A 5 30.87 3.45 -56.47
CA ASN A 5 30.31 2.26 -55.82
C ASN A 5 31.15 1.83 -54.59
N GLY A 6 32.47 2.02 -54.63
CA GLY A 6 33.37 1.70 -53.52
C GLY A 6 33.17 2.66 -52.34
N PHE A 7 33.06 3.96 -52.63
CA PHE A 7 32.77 4.96 -51.60
C PHE A 7 31.41 4.73 -50.93
N ALA A 8 30.36 4.46 -51.71
CA ALA A 8 29.04 4.16 -51.19
C ALA A 8 29.03 2.91 -50.29
N ALA A 9 29.74 1.84 -50.70
CA ALA A 9 29.84 0.62 -49.90
C ALA A 9 30.55 0.87 -48.55
N ILE A 10 31.65 1.64 -48.54
CA ILE A 10 32.38 1.99 -47.30
C ILE A 10 31.50 2.86 -46.38
N LEU A 11 30.78 3.83 -46.95
CA LEU A 11 29.89 4.70 -46.19
C LEU A 11 28.73 3.90 -45.55
N ILE A 12 28.13 2.96 -46.31
CA ILE A 12 27.08 2.08 -45.80
C ILE A 12 27.62 1.17 -44.69
N LEU A 13 28.80 0.56 -44.89
CA LEU A 13 29.46 -0.27 -43.88
C LEU A 13 29.77 0.50 -42.58
N ALA A 14 30.09 1.79 -42.67
CA ALA A 14 30.34 2.64 -41.51
C ALA A 14 29.04 3.13 -40.83
N LEU A 15 28.00 3.49 -41.59
CA LEU A 15 26.75 4.05 -41.06
C LEU A 15 25.77 2.99 -40.55
N LEU A 16 25.69 1.83 -41.20
CA LEU A 16 24.77 0.75 -40.83
C LEU A 16 24.89 0.34 -39.35
N PRO A 17 26.08 0.05 -38.78
CA PRO A 17 26.18 -0.33 -37.37
C PRO A 17 25.76 0.81 -36.42
N ILE A 18 26.03 2.07 -36.79
CA ILE A 18 25.58 3.23 -36.01
C ILE A 18 24.05 3.30 -36.02
N LEU A 19 23.42 3.21 -37.19
CA LEU A 19 21.96 3.21 -37.33
C LEU A 19 21.30 2.04 -36.60
N LEU A 20 21.85 0.84 -36.73
CA LEU A 20 21.38 -0.34 -36.01
C LEU A 20 21.50 -0.14 -34.49
N SER A 21 22.65 0.34 -34.00
CA SER A 21 22.86 0.60 -32.57
C SER A 21 21.87 1.66 -32.03
N GLY A 22 21.60 2.71 -32.80
CA GLY A 22 20.60 3.73 -32.48
C GLY A 22 19.19 3.14 -32.41
N LEU A 23 18.81 2.30 -33.37
CA LEU A 23 17.51 1.62 -33.39
C LEU A 23 17.36 0.65 -32.21
N PHE A 24 18.41 -0.11 -31.88
CA PHE A 24 18.42 -0.98 -30.70
C PHE A 24 18.30 -0.19 -29.39
N LEU A 25 19.00 0.94 -29.28
CA LEU A 25 18.92 1.81 -28.11
C LEU A 25 17.50 2.36 -27.93
N VAL A 26 16.89 2.87 -29.01
CA VAL A 26 15.51 3.38 -28.98
C VAL A 26 14.53 2.27 -28.61
N ALA A 27 14.65 1.08 -29.21
CA ALA A 27 13.80 -0.06 -28.89
C ALA A 27 13.94 -0.50 -27.42
N ALA A 28 15.16 -0.51 -26.89
CA ALA A 28 15.45 -0.83 -25.48
C ALA A 28 14.83 0.20 -24.54
N LEU A 29 14.98 1.50 -24.83
CA LEU A 29 14.42 2.59 -24.04
C LEU A 29 12.89 2.54 -24.05
N MET A 30 12.27 2.35 -25.21
CA MET A 30 10.81 2.24 -25.34
C MET A 30 10.28 1.03 -24.59
N GLY A 31 10.95 -0.13 -24.70
CA GLY A 31 10.59 -1.34 -23.96
C GLY A 31 10.68 -1.15 -22.44
N PHE A 32 11.74 -0.50 -21.97
CA PHE A 32 11.90 -0.15 -20.56
C PHE A 32 10.80 0.80 -20.06
N LEU A 33 10.54 1.89 -20.80
CA LEU A 33 9.51 2.86 -20.44
C LEU A 33 8.12 2.21 -20.38
N GLN A 34 7.78 1.34 -21.33
CA GLN A 34 6.52 0.61 -21.31
C GLN A 34 6.40 -0.31 -20.10
N LEU A 35 7.46 -1.06 -19.75
CA LEU A 35 7.48 -1.92 -18.56
C LEU A 35 7.33 -1.09 -17.28
N ASP A 36 8.09 -0.02 -17.12
CA ASP A 36 8.06 0.84 -15.93
C ASP A 36 6.69 1.51 -15.76
N LEU A 37 6.12 2.05 -16.85
CA LEU A 37 4.78 2.63 -16.84
C LEU A 37 3.71 1.59 -16.51
N ALA A 38 3.77 0.40 -17.09
CA ALA A 38 2.82 -0.68 -16.82
C ALA A 38 2.86 -1.12 -15.36
N MET A 39 4.05 -1.32 -14.79
CA MET A 39 4.17 -1.69 -13.37
C MET A 39 3.75 -0.56 -12.42
N LYS A 40 4.11 0.69 -12.71
CA LYS A 40 3.62 1.85 -11.94
C LYS A 40 2.10 1.96 -12.00
N HIS A 41 1.52 1.77 -13.18
CA HIS A 41 0.07 1.79 -13.36
C HIS A 41 -0.58 0.68 -12.54
N THR A 42 -0.13 -0.58 -12.69
CA THR A 42 -0.63 -1.72 -11.92
C THR A 42 -0.56 -1.46 -10.41
N CYS A 43 0.58 -1.01 -9.89
CA CYS A 43 0.71 -0.71 -8.46
C CYS A 43 -0.29 0.37 -8.02
N ARG A 44 -0.42 1.45 -8.80
CA ARG A 44 -1.33 2.56 -8.47
C ARG A 44 -2.78 2.13 -8.53
N SER A 45 -3.21 1.45 -9.59
CA SER A 45 -4.59 1.02 -9.76
C SER A 45 -5.01 0.02 -8.68
N GLU A 46 -4.20 -1.01 -8.44
CA GLU A 46 -4.48 -2.03 -7.42
C GLU A 46 -4.39 -1.43 -6.01
N GLY A 47 -3.41 -0.57 -5.74
CA GLY A 47 -3.28 0.14 -4.47
C GLY A 47 -4.47 1.05 -4.18
N MET A 48 -4.96 1.79 -5.18
CA MET A 48 -6.15 2.64 -5.07
C MET A 48 -7.39 1.81 -4.76
N GLN A 49 -7.62 0.73 -5.50
CA GLN A 49 -8.74 -0.19 -5.23
C GLN A 49 -8.65 -0.83 -3.84
N GLY A 50 -7.44 -1.20 -3.40
CA GLY A 50 -7.20 -1.75 -2.08
C GLY A 50 -7.58 -0.78 -0.97
N GLN A 51 -7.11 0.47 -1.06
CA GLN A 51 -7.45 1.52 -0.08
C GLN A 51 -8.94 1.90 -0.12
N GLU A 52 -9.55 1.93 -1.31
CA GLU A 52 -10.97 2.23 -1.48
C GLU A 52 -11.87 1.22 -0.75
N LYS A 53 -11.49 -0.06 -0.78
CA LYS A 53 -12.19 -1.13 -0.04
C LYS A 53 -12.01 -1.02 1.48
N VAL A 54 -10.90 -0.44 1.95
CA VAL A 54 -10.59 -0.28 3.38
C VAL A 54 -11.25 0.97 3.96
N ARG A 55 -11.39 2.03 3.16
CA ARG A 55 -12.00 3.31 3.56
C ARG A 55 -13.30 3.16 4.37
N PRO A 56 -14.34 2.43 3.92
CA PRO A 56 -15.59 2.35 4.66
C PRO A 56 -15.43 1.70 6.03
N HIS A 57 -14.48 0.77 6.20
CA HIS A 57 -14.21 0.15 7.50
C HIS A 57 -13.54 1.12 8.45
N LEU A 58 -12.59 1.93 7.97
CA LEU A 58 -11.97 3.00 8.74
C LEU A 58 -13.00 4.05 9.18
N GLU A 59 -13.80 4.55 8.25
CA GLU A 59 -14.85 5.53 8.54
C GLU A 59 -15.86 4.98 9.55
N LYS A 60 -16.27 3.72 9.37
CA LYS A 60 -17.18 3.07 10.30
C LYS A 60 -16.55 2.93 11.68
N LEU A 61 -15.28 2.53 11.78
CA LEU A 61 -14.57 2.43 13.04
C LEU A 61 -14.53 3.77 13.78
N LEU A 62 -14.15 4.85 13.09
CA LEU A 62 -14.08 6.18 13.69
C LEU A 62 -15.45 6.72 14.08
N SER A 63 -16.51 6.39 13.33
CA SER A 63 -17.89 6.74 13.66
C SER A 63 -18.40 6.10 14.96
N LEU A 64 -17.72 5.07 15.48
CA LEU A 64 -18.06 4.44 16.76
C LEU A 64 -17.49 5.20 17.98
N ASN A 65 -16.58 6.17 17.78
CA ASN A 65 -15.95 6.92 18.86
C ASN A 65 -16.97 7.65 19.77
N PRO A 66 -18.00 8.36 19.26
CA PRO A 66 -19.02 8.98 20.12
C PRO A 66 -19.76 7.96 21.00
N LYS A 67 -20.02 6.75 20.46
CA LYS A 67 -20.67 5.67 21.21
C LYS A 67 -19.75 5.13 22.31
N SER A 68 -18.45 4.98 22.04
CA SER A 68 -17.44 4.62 23.04
C SER A 68 -17.41 5.64 24.18
N ILE A 69 -17.34 6.94 23.87
CA ILE A 69 -17.36 8.03 24.87
C ILE A 69 -18.63 7.95 25.72
N LYS A 70 -19.81 7.82 25.10
CA LYS A 70 -21.09 7.70 25.82
C LYS A 70 -21.14 6.47 26.74
N LEU A 71 -20.62 5.32 26.31
CA LEU A 71 -20.59 4.14 27.16
C LEU A 71 -19.59 4.27 28.31
N LYS A 72 -18.46 4.97 28.08
CA LYS A 72 -17.49 5.28 29.14
C LYS A 72 -18.11 6.17 30.22
N THR A 73 -18.83 7.22 29.84
CA THR A 73 -19.52 8.09 30.82
C THR A 73 -20.62 7.33 31.57
N GLN A 74 -21.39 6.48 30.88
CA GLN A 74 -22.38 5.62 31.53
C GLN A 74 -21.77 4.63 32.51
N TRP A 75 -20.60 4.07 32.18
CA TRP A 75 -19.89 3.12 33.04
C TRP A 75 -19.34 3.79 34.30
N LEU A 76 -18.78 4.99 34.18
CA LEU A 76 -18.34 5.79 35.33
C LEU A 76 -19.53 6.18 36.22
N ALA A 77 -20.65 6.59 35.62
CA ALA A 77 -21.86 6.91 36.36
C ALA A 77 -22.47 5.68 37.06
N ALA A 78 -22.44 4.51 36.44
CA ALA A 78 -22.90 3.25 37.05
C ALA A 78 -22.02 2.85 38.24
N GLN A 79 -20.69 2.99 38.13
CA GLN A 79 -19.78 2.76 39.27
C GLN A 79 -20.04 3.73 40.42
N ALA A 80 -20.21 5.02 40.14
CA ALA A 80 -20.51 6.00 41.17
C ALA A 80 -21.82 5.69 41.91
N LYS A 81 -22.86 5.26 41.16
CA LYS A 81 -24.13 4.81 41.75
C LYS A 81 -23.97 3.57 42.61
N LEU A 82 -23.18 2.59 42.18
CA LEU A 82 -22.89 1.41 42.98
C LEU A 82 -22.17 1.78 44.28
N ALA A 83 -21.14 2.64 44.20
CA ALA A 83 -20.42 3.11 45.39
C ALA A 83 -21.35 3.83 46.39
N ALA A 84 -22.25 4.69 45.89
CA ALA A 84 -23.23 5.35 46.73
C ALA A 84 -24.25 4.37 47.35
N ALA A 85 -24.73 3.39 46.59
CA ALA A 85 -25.63 2.36 47.09
C ALA A 85 -24.98 1.52 48.20
N VAL A 86 -23.72 1.10 48.00
CA VAL A 86 -22.93 0.41 49.01
C VAL A 86 -22.76 1.25 50.26
N ALA A 87 -22.44 2.55 50.13
CA ALA A 87 -22.29 3.45 51.27
C ALA A 87 -23.59 3.64 52.08
N SER A 88 -24.75 3.57 51.42
CA SER A 88 -26.06 3.64 52.08
C SER A 88 -26.52 2.34 52.75
N GLY A 89 -25.83 1.21 52.51
CA GLY A 89 -26.16 -0.09 53.10
C GLY A 89 -27.49 -0.69 52.64
N ASN A 90 -28.11 -0.18 51.57
CA ASN A 90 -29.40 -0.67 51.07
C ASN A 90 -29.20 -1.82 50.06
N PRO A 91 -29.51 -3.09 50.40
CA PRO A 91 -29.22 -4.23 49.55
C PRO A 91 -29.97 -4.19 48.20
N ALA A 92 -31.20 -3.68 48.17
CA ALA A 92 -31.96 -3.57 46.93
C ALA A 92 -31.34 -2.53 45.98
N ALA A 93 -30.86 -1.41 46.52
CA ALA A 93 -30.17 -0.39 45.74
C ALA A 93 -28.83 -0.90 45.17
N ILE A 94 -28.10 -1.70 45.94
CA ILE A 94 -26.85 -2.33 45.51
C ILE A 94 -27.12 -3.28 44.33
N ALA A 95 -28.06 -4.21 44.47
CA ALA A 95 -28.40 -5.17 43.41
C ALA A 95 -28.81 -4.48 42.10
N ALA A 96 -29.62 -3.42 42.19
CA ALA A 96 -30.02 -2.64 41.01
C ALA A 96 -28.83 -1.91 40.35
N ALA A 97 -27.91 -1.36 41.15
CA ALA A 97 -26.71 -0.70 40.64
C ALA A 97 -25.73 -1.68 39.99
N GLU A 98 -25.54 -2.88 40.57
CA GLU A 98 -24.73 -3.97 40.00
C GLU A 98 -25.30 -4.43 38.65
N GLN A 99 -26.61 -4.69 38.59
CA GLN A 99 -27.27 -5.07 37.33
C GLN A 99 -27.04 -4.01 36.24
N ARG A 100 -27.15 -2.72 36.60
CA ARG A 100 -26.88 -1.62 35.65
C ARG A 100 -25.42 -1.58 35.21
N LEU A 101 -24.47 -1.79 36.12
CA LEU A 101 -23.05 -1.83 35.81
C LEU A 101 -22.72 -2.98 34.84
N LEU A 102 -23.23 -4.18 35.11
CA LEU A 102 -23.08 -5.36 34.26
C LEU A 102 -23.68 -5.13 32.87
N GLN A 103 -24.87 -4.50 32.80
CA GLN A 103 -25.48 -4.15 31.53
C GLN A 103 -24.59 -3.22 30.70
N VAL A 104 -24.06 -2.13 31.30
CA VAL A 104 -23.17 -1.20 30.58
C VAL A 104 -21.87 -1.91 30.17
N GLN A 105 -21.32 -2.79 31.01
CA GLN A 105 -20.13 -3.58 30.69
C GLN A 105 -20.36 -4.48 29.48
N SER A 106 -21.51 -5.17 29.40
CA SER A 106 -21.85 -6.02 28.24
C SER A 106 -21.93 -5.19 26.93
N TRP A 107 -22.49 -3.98 27.00
CA TRP A 107 -22.56 -3.09 25.84
C TRP A 107 -21.17 -2.59 25.40
N ARG A 108 -20.26 -2.35 26.35
CA ARG A 108 -18.86 -2.01 26.06
C ARG A 108 -18.15 -3.17 25.39
N GLN A 109 -18.27 -4.39 25.91
CA GLN A 109 -17.67 -5.58 25.29
C GLN A 109 -18.19 -5.83 23.87
N ALA A 110 -19.50 -5.68 23.65
CA ALA A 110 -20.09 -5.80 22.31
C ALA A 110 -19.55 -4.73 21.34
N LEU A 111 -19.34 -3.49 21.82
CA LEU A 111 -18.73 -2.44 21.01
C LEU A 111 -17.27 -2.74 20.70
N GLU A 112 -16.50 -3.22 21.67
CA GLU A 112 -15.10 -3.62 21.50
C GLU A 112 -14.96 -4.73 20.45
N ALA A 113 -15.79 -5.77 20.55
CA ALA A 113 -15.82 -6.85 19.58
C ALA A 113 -16.10 -6.32 18.16
N ARG A 114 -17.03 -5.38 18.03
CA ARG A 114 -17.34 -4.74 16.75
C ARG A 114 -16.18 -3.90 16.20
N GLN A 115 -15.50 -3.13 17.05
CA GLN A 115 -14.32 -2.35 16.67
C GLN A 115 -13.18 -3.26 16.21
N LYS A 116 -12.86 -4.31 16.99
CA LYS A 116 -11.84 -5.31 16.65
C LYS A 116 -12.16 -6.03 15.35
N GLN A 117 -13.43 -6.38 15.13
CA GLN A 117 -13.89 -6.98 13.86
C GLN A 117 -13.61 -6.06 12.66
N LEU A 118 -13.91 -4.75 12.75
CA LEU A 118 -13.64 -3.79 11.67
C LEU A 118 -12.14 -3.65 11.38
N ILE A 119 -11.31 -3.63 12.42
CA ILE A 119 -9.84 -3.59 12.29
C ILE A 119 -9.34 -4.86 11.60
N GLN A 120 -9.80 -6.03 12.04
CA GLN A 120 -9.40 -7.31 11.43
C GLN A 120 -9.83 -7.43 9.97
N GLN A 121 -11.07 -7.02 9.64
CA GLN A 121 -11.56 -6.98 8.26
C GLN A 121 -10.70 -6.06 7.39
N SER A 122 -10.34 -4.89 7.90
CA SER A 122 -9.45 -3.94 7.22
C SER A 122 -8.06 -4.54 6.99
N ASN A 123 -7.47 -5.18 8.00
CA ASN A 123 -6.15 -5.80 7.90
C ASN A 123 -6.14 -6.93 6.88
N LEU A 124 -7.15 -7.79 6.89
CA LEU A 124 -7.30 -8.87 5.89
C LEU A 124 -7.45 -8.29 4.47
N GLN A 125 -8.22 -7.21 4.31
CA GLN A 125 -8.40 -6.56 3.02
C GLN A 125 -7.10 -5.91 2.52
N LEU A 126 -6.35 -5.25 3.39
CA LEU A 126 -5.04 -4.68 3.08
C LEU A 126 -4.05 -5.78 2.66
N GLN A 127 -3.98 -6.88 3.42
CA GLN A 127 -3.11 -8.02 3.12
C GLN A 127 -3.45 -8.67 1.77
N ARG A 128 -4.74 -8.91 1.51
CA ARG A 128 -5.20 -9.45 0.21
C ARG A 128 -4.84 -8.53 -0.95
N SER A 129 -5.07 -7.23 -0.79
CA SER A 129 -4.76 -6.23 -1.82
C SER A 129 -3.25 -6.15 -2.07
N HIS A 130 -2.44 -6.20 -1.02
CA HIS A 130 -0.98 -6.22 -1.11
C HIS A 130 -0.47 -7.45 -1.88
N ASN A 131 -0.94 -8.64 -1.51
CA ASN A 131 -0.54 -9.89 -2.16
C ASN A 131 -1.02 -9.95 -3.63
N SER A 132 -2.25 -9.51 -3.89
CA SER A 132 -2.80 -9.41 -5.25
C SER A 132 -1.98 -8.46 -6.13
N THR A 133 -1.66 -7.28 -5.61
CA THR A 133 -0.81 -6.30 -6.30
C THR A 133 0.54 -6.91 -6.64
N ARG A 134 1.18 -7.58 -5.68
CA ARG A 134 2.48 -8.24 -5.88
C ARG A 134 2.41 -9.32 -6.97
N ALA A 135 1.40 -10.17 -6.95
CA ALA A 135 1.19 -11.20 -7.97
C ALA A 135 0.99 -10.58 -9.36
N GLN A 136 0.20 -9.51 -9.45
CA GLN A 136 -0.05 -8.79 -10.70
C GLN A 136 1.21 -8.09 -11.22
N LEU A 137 2.05 -7.52 -10.34
CA LEU A 137 3.34 -6.95 -10.73
C LEU A 137 4.29 -8.01 -11.32
N TYR A 138 4.39 -9.20 -10.71
CA TYR A 138 5.16 -10.30 -11.30
C TYR A 138 4.62 -10.73 -12.66
N ARG A 139 3.30 -10.81 -12.80
CA ARG A 139 2.65 -11.13 -14.08
C ARG A 139 2.97 -10.09 -15.15
N THR A 140 2.76 -8.80 -14.86
CA THR A 140 3.08 -7.68 -15.76
C THR A 140 4.56 -7.67 -16.14
N SER A 141 5.46 -7.96 -15.20
CA SER A 141 6.89 -8.06 -15.50
C SER A 141 7.19 -9.20 -16.45
N ARG A 142 6.61 -10.40 -16.24
CA ARG A 142 6.86 -11.58 -17.08
C ARG A 142 6.33 -11.40 -18.49
N GLU A 143 5.12 -10.84 -18.64
CA GLU A 143 4.48 -10.58 -19.93
C GLU A 143 5.25 -9.56 -20.79
N ASN A 144 5.93 -8.61 -20.15
CA ASN A 144 6.75 -7.61 -20.86
C ASN A 144 8.17 -8.10 -21.13
N GLN A 145 8.74 -8.96 -20.27
CA GLN A 145 10.06 -9.54 -20.48
C GLN A 145 10.13 -10.38 -21.77
N THR A 146 9.05 -11.08 -22.12
CA THR A 146 8.99 -11.89 -23.35
C THR A 146 8.94 -11.06 -24.64
N ARG A 147 8.71 -9.74 -24.56
CA ARG A 147 8.66 -8.86 -25.75
C ARG A 147 10.05 -8.38 -26.20
N LEU A 148 11.04 -8.41 -25.32
CA LEU A 148 12.38 -7.86 -25.55
C LEU A 148 13.41 -8.98 -25.67
N ASN A 149 13.39 -9.70 -26.80
CA ASN A 149 14.19 -10.93 -27.00
C ASN A 149 15.71 -10.75 -26.84
N PHE A 150 16.23 -9.53 -27.01
CA PHE A 150 17.65 -9.20 -26.91
C PHE A 150 18.09 -8.74 -25.50
N LEU A 151 17.14 -8.52 -24.59
CA LEU A 151 17.39 -8.11 -23.21
C LEU A 151 17.01 -9.20 -22.21
N THR A 152 17.78 -9.29 -21.14
CA THR A 152 17.43 -10.03 -19.94
C THR A 152 17.03 -9.02 -18.89
N ILE A 153 15.75 -9.01 -18.52
CA ILE A 153 15.22 -8.16 -17.45
C ILE A 153 14.95 -9.04 -16.25
N LYS A 154 15.74 -8.87 -15.18
CA LYS A 154 15.47 -9.51 -13.89
C LYS A 154 14.71 -8.51 -13.02
N THR A 155 13.51 -8.89 -12.60
CA THR A 155 12.69 -8.08 -11.69
C THR A 155 12.64 -8.76 -10.33
N GLN A 156 12.99 -8.02 -9.29
CA GLN A 156 12.90 -8.46 -7.91
C GLN A 156 11.96 -7.51 -7.16
N ILE A 157 10.87 -8.04 -6.61
CA ILE A 157 9.97 -7.28 -5.75
C ILE A 157 10.43 -7.49 -4.30
N GLU A 158 10.71 -6.41 -3.58
CA GLU A 158 11.20 -6.47 -2.20
C GLU A 158 10.11 -6.99 -1.26
N ASN A 159 10.50 -7.70 -0.20
CA ASN A 159 9.56 -8.13 0.82
C ASN A 159 9.34 -6.97 1.80
N GLU A 160 8.17 -6.34 1.71
CA GLU A 160 7.74 -5.34 2.68
C GLU A 160 6.95 -5.99 3.81
N SER A 161 6.91 -5.31 4.97
CA SER A 161 6.05 -5.72 6.07
C SER A 161 4.58 -5.71 5.65
N LEU A 162 3.81 -6.70 6.09
CA LEU A 162 2.39 -6.76 5.79
C LEU A 162 1.66 -5.49 6.27
N PRO A 163 0.86 -4.86 5.40
CA PRO A 163 0.16 -3.64 5.75
C PRO A 163 -0.93 -3.92 6.78
N ARG A 164 -1.11 -2.98 7.72
CA ARG A 164 -2.15 -3.00 8.74
C ARG A 164 -2.84 -1.65 8.81
N LEU A 165 -4.09 -1.63 9.25
CA LEU A 165 -4.86 -0.42 9.47
C LEU A 165 -4.11 0.46 10.48
N ALA A 166 -3.72 1.67 10.08
CA ALA A 166 -2.90 2.56 10.89
C ALA A 166 -3.73 3.35 11.92
N VAL A 167 -4.42 2.63 12.80
CA VAL A 167 -5.21 3.22 13.90
C VAL A 167 -4.69 2.71 15.24
N ARG A 168 -4.76 3.57 16.25
CA ARG A 168 -4.40 3.23 17.63
C ARG A 168 -5.53 3.56 18.59
N PRO A 169 -5.69 2.78 19.67
CA PRO A 169 -6.56 3.19 20.77
C PRO A 169 -5.93 4.41 21.45
N ASP A 170 -6.75 5.39 21.84
CA ASP A 170 -6.26 6.57 22.56
C ASP A 170 -5.85 6.23 24.01
N PHE A 171 -6.51 5.22 24.61
CA PHE A 171 -6.26 4.73 25.96
C PHE A 171 -6.46 3.20 26.03
N PRO A 172 -5.74 2.48 26.90
CA PRO A 172 -5.95 1.06 27.13
C PRO A 172 -7.25 0.86 27.95
N ASP A 173 -8.36 0.62 27.26
CA ASP A 173 -9.70 0.50 27.86
C ASP A 173 -10.59 -0.45 27.04
N THR A 174 -11.68 -0.94 27.63
CA THR A 174 -12.71 -1.72 26.91
C THR A 174 -13.52 -0.79 26.01
N ALA A 175 -13.55 -1.11 24.72
CA ALA A 175 -14.12 -0.26 23.66
C ALA A 175 -13.55 1.16 23.66
N PRO A 176 -12.24 1.31 23.38
CA PRO A 176 -11.59 2.61 23.40
C PRO A 176 -12.05 3.47 22.22
N THR A 177 -11.77 4.77 22.29
CA THR A 177 -11.76 5.61 21.10
C THR A 177 -10.52 5.32 20.28
N TYR A 178 -10.67 5.34 18.96
CA TYR A 178 -9.56 5.12 18.03
C TYR A 178 -9.22 6.42 17.30
N SER A 179 -7.93 6.67 17.16
CA SER A 179 -7.39 7.75 16.35
C SER A 179 -6.42 7.20 15.30
N PRO A 180 -6.30 7.89 14.14
CA PRO A 180 -5.21 7.63 13.21
C PRO A 180 -3.84 7.68 13.92
N GLU A 181 -2.94 6.76 13.59
CA GLU A 181 -1.56 6.80 14.09
C GLU A 181 -0.83 8.06 13.61
N GLN A 182 0.21 8.46 14.34
CA GLN A 182 1.14 9.49 13.85
C GLN A 182 1.77 9.02 12.53
N SER A 183 1.86 9.93 11.55
CA SER A 183 2.25 9.58 10.17
C SER A 183 1.33 8.54 9.53
N PHE A 184 0.02 8.66 9.76
CA PHE A 184 -1.03 7.78 9.21
C PHE A 184 -0.78 7.43 7.74
N GLU A 185 -0.54 8.44 6.91
CA GLU A 185 -0.36 8.27 5.47
C GLU A 185 0.77 7.29 5.12
N LEU A 186 1.85 7.30 5.89
CA LEU A 186 2.99 6.40 5.70
C LEU A 186 2.66 4.98 6.18
N ARG A 187 2.06 4.85 7.36
CA ARG A 187 1.79 3.54 7.96
C ARG A 187 0.60 2.82 7.32
N GLN A 188 -0.36 3.57 6.80
CA GLN A 188 -1.53 3.08 6.08
C GLN A 188 -1.20 2.69 4.63
N ALA A 189 -0.10 3.20 4.07
CA ALA A 189 0.20 3.04 2.66
C ALA A 189 0.30 1.57 2.23
N LEU A 190 -0.33 1.25 1.10
CA LEU A 190 -0.03 0.05 0.32
C LEU A 190 1.18 0.39 -0.55
N ALA A 191 2.36 0.20 0.03
CA ALA A 191 3.62 0.37 -0.66
C ALA A 191 4.07 -0.93 -1.34
N GLN A 192 4.77 -0.76 -2.45
CA GLN A 192 5.47 -1.81 -3.19
C GLN A 192 6.78 -1.23 -3.69
N ARG A 193 7.87 -1.95 -3.45
CA ARG A 193 9.22 -1.67 -3.95
C ARG A 193 9.69 -2.79 -4.83
N TRP A 194 10.35 -2.41 -5.91
CA TRP A 194 10.91 -3.36 -6.86
C TRP A 194 12.17 -2.83 -7.51
N GLN A 195 13.01 -3.77 -7.90
CA GLN A 195 14.28 -3.53 -8.56
C GLN A 195 14.26 -4.21 -9.92
N TYR A 196 14.74 -3.49 -10.94
CA TYR A 196 15.01 -4.03 -12.26
C TYR A 196 16.51 -4.13 -12.48
N ARG A 197 16.95 -5.24 -13.05
CA ARG A 197 18.30 -5.38 -13.61
C ARG A 197 18.19 -5.75 -15.07
N ILE A 198 18.66 -4.86 -15.94
CA ILE A 198 18.59 -4.99 -17.39
C ILE A 198 19.98 -5.30 -17.89
N ALA A 199 20.13 -6.44 -18.56
CA ALA A 199 21.36 -6.86 -19.19
C ALA A 199 21.13 -7.30 -20.64
N LEU A 200 22.15 -7.21 -21.49
CA LEU A 200 22.09 -7.79 -22.83
C LEU A 200 22.09 -9.31 -22.76
N ARG A 201 21.34 -9.95 -23.65
CA ARG A 201 21.34 -11.42 -23.80
C ARG A 201 22.48 -11.83 -24.76
N PRO A 202 23.10 -13.01 -24.58
CA PRO A 202 24.02 -13.55 -25.59
C PRO A 202 23.34 -13.67 -26.97
N PRO A 203 24.07 -13.41 -28.07
CA PRO A 203 25.50 -13.11 -28.13
C PRO A 203 25.85 -11.63 -27.90
N LEU A 204 24.89 -10.70 -27.86
CA LEU A 204 25.18 -9.27 -27.76
C LEU A 204 25.99 -8.89 -26.50
N SER A 205 25.79 -9.63 -25.40
CA SER A 205 26.53 -9.43 -24.16
C SER A 205 28.03 -9.73 -24.24
N SER A 206 28.51 -10.49 -25.24
CA SER A 206 29.95 -10.70 -25.44
C SER A 206 30.62 -9.50 -26.10
N PHE A 207 29.87 -8.73 -26.90
CA PHE A 207 30.39 -7.55 -27.60
C PHE A 207 30.21 -6.27 -26.80
N LEU A 208 29.08 -6.14 -26.10
CA LEU A 208 28.73 -4.94 -25.34
C LEU A 208 28.31 -5.35 -23.92
N LYS A 209 29.06 -4.89 -22.91
CA LYS A 209 28.68 -5.04 -21.50
C LYS A 209 27.70 -3.94 -21.14
N ALA A 210 26.44 -4.32 -20.96
CA ALA A 210 25.40 -3.44 -20.43
C ALA A 210 24.74 -4.14 -19.24
N ASP A 211 24.78 -3.49 -18.08
CA ASP A 211 24.12 -3.93 -16.85
C ASP A 211 23.63 -2.69 -16.10
N PHE A 212 22.31 -2.50 -16.10
CA PHE A 212 21.67 -1.34 -15.50
C PHE A 212 20.73 -1.77 -14.39
N GLY A 213 20.93 -1.20 -13.20
CA GLY A 213 20.07 -1.39 -12.03
C GLY A 213 19.15 -0.20 -11.82
N PHE A 214 17.86 -0.46 -11.61
CA PHE A 214 16.87 0.58 -11.30
C PHE A 214 16.08 0.17 -10.08
N GLU A 215 15.98 1.07 -9.10
CA GLU A 215 15.10 0.90 -7.96
C GLU A 215 13.87 1.81 -8.13
N LYS A 216 12.69 1.22 -7.93
CA LYS A 216 11.40 1.88 -8.08
C LYS A 216 10.49 1.52 -6.93
N ALA A 217 9.56 2.41 -6.67
CA ALA A 217 8.52 2.19 -5.69
C ALA A 217 7.25 2.91 -6.07
N CYS A 218 6.15 2.43 -5.52
CA CYS A 218 4.87 3.09 -5.56
C CYS A 218 4.15 2.86 -4.24
N ALA A 219 3.39 3.85 -3.80
CA ALA A 219 2.62 3.78 -2.59
C ALA A 219 1.29 4.51 -2.78
N VAL A 220 0.23 3.89 -2.27
CA VAL A 220 -1.11 4.48 -2.25
C VAL A 220 -1.66 4.44 -0.84
N THR A 221 -2.18 5.55 -0.37
CA THR A 221 -2.65 5.72 1.00
C THR A 221 -4.01 6.40 1.06
N LEU A 222 -4.56 6.52 2.27
CA LEU A 222 -5.74 7.31 2.56
C LEU A 222 -5.31 8.63 3.20
N THR A 223 -5.85 9.74 2.71
CA THR A 223 -5.64 11.08 3.28
C THR A 223 -6.96 11.65 3.77
N LYS A 224 -6.90 12.35 4.90
CA LYS A 224 -8.09 12.95 5.50
C LYS A 224 -8.43 14.23 4.76
N GLY A 225 -9.47 14.19 3.92
CA GLY A 225 -10.03 15.39 3.31
C GLY A 225 -10.90 16.19 4.29
N PRO A 226 -11.44 17.35 3.86
CA PRO A 226 -12.31 18.18 4.70
C PRO A 226 -13.62 17.48 5.06
N VAL A 227 -14.14 16.62 4.18
CA VAL A 227 -15.44 15.95 4.33
C VAL A 227 -15.31 14.43 4.49
N GLN A 228 -14.38 13.81 3.75
CA GLN A 228 -14.24 12.36 3.68
C GLN A 228 -12.78 11.95 3.46
N TRP A 229 -12.48 10.69 3.77
CA TRP A 229 -11.18 10.12 3.43
C TRP A 229 -11.08 9.92 1.92
N LYS A 230 -9.94 10.29 1.34
CA LYS A 230 -9.68 10.13 -0.09
C LYS A 230 -8.46 9.26 -0.31
N THR A 231 -8.52 8.44 -1.34
CA THR A 231 -7.38 7.66 -1.80
C THR A 231 -6.41 8.57 -2.55
N GLN A 232 -5.13 8.47 -2.24
CA GLN A 232 -4.10 9.33 -2.82
C GLN A 232 -2.83 8.54 -3.09
N ILE A 233 -2.24 8.79 -4.26
CA ILE A 233 -0.93 8.26 -4.62
C ILE A 233 0.14 9.12 -3.91
N THR A 234 0.99 8.49 -3.10
CA THR A 234 2.06 9.18 -2.39
C THR A 234 3.23 9.44 -3.33
N LYS A 235 3.55 10.72 -3.56
CA LYS A 235 4.72 11.14 -4.35
C LYS A 235 5.96 11.24 -3.43
N GLY A 236 7.10 10.67 -3.86
CA GLY A 236 8.42 11.10 -3.39
C GLY A 236 9.04 10.46 -2.13
N ARG A 237 8.28 9.82 -1.22
CA ARG A 237 8.89 9.21 0.00
C ARG A 237 9.30 7.74 -0.12
N TYR A 238 8.66 6.99 -1.01
CA TYR A 238 9.05 5.60 -1.31
C TYR A 238 9.97 5.51 -2.53
N SER A 239 10.03 6.56 -3.36
CA SER A 239 11.00 6.62 -4.46
C SER A 239 12.37 7.03 -3.90
N LEU A 240 13.20 6.04 -3.57
CA LEU A 240 14.63 6.29 -3.40
C LEU A 240 15.19 6.83 -4.71
N LYS A 241 15.63 8.10 -4.69
CA LYS A 241 16.54 8.80 -5.64
C LYS A 241 16.33 8.64 -7.15
N SER A 242 15.32 7.95 -7.67
CA SER A 242 15.02 7.95 -9.10
C SER A 242 13.93 8.98 -9.38
N VAL A 243 14.43 10.12 -9.85
CA VAL A 243 13.76 11.27 -10.47
C VAL A 243 12.59 10.82 -11.36
N TRP A 244 11.56 11.65 -11.36
CA TRP A 244 10.42 11.61 -12.28
C TRP A 244 10.82 11.33 -13.71
#